data_AF-W2Q7T8-F1
#
_entry.id   AF-W2Q7T8-F1
#
_cell.length_a   1.000
_cell.length_b   1.000
_cell.length_c   1.000
_cell.angle_alpha   90.00
_cell.angle_beta   90.00
_cell.angle_gamma   90.00
#
_symmetry.space_group_name_H-M   'P 1'
#
loop_
_entity.id
_entity.type
_entity.pdbx_description
1 polymer ?
#
loop_
_entity_poly.entity_id
_entity_poly.type
_entity_poly.pdbx_seq_one_letter_code
_entity_poly.pdbx_strand_id
1 'polypeptide(L)'
;MPTGWIPVSHPRSQLKTWLAIYGGIKPKPIKTVNIASVDFDLYFGFDLNMGLFAYVAKQFVVSIKGDLKLFFKELPFDNRINDE
;
A
#
# COMPACT_ATOMS: atom_id res chain seq x y z
N MET A 1 18.45 11.04 30.32
CA MET A 1 17.12 10.59 29.86
C MET A 1 17.32 9.85 28.55
N PRO A 2 16.88 8.59 28.38
CA PRO A 2 17.08 7.93 27.10
C PRO A 2 16.11 8.52 26.08
N THR A 3 16.63 9.25 25.11
CA THR A 3 15.94 9.69 23.88
C THR A 3 15.87 8.52 22.89
N GLY A 4 15.28 7.40 23.32
CA GLY A 4 15.15 6.19 22.52
C GLY A 4 13.82 6.17 21.76
N TRP A 5 13.87 5.88 20.46
CA TRP A 5 12.72 5.46 19.68
C TRP A 5 11.96 4.34 20.41
N ILE A 6 10.70 4.58 20.81
CA ILE A 6 9.81 3.51 21.27
C ILE A 6 9.01 3.08 20.04
N PRO A 7 9.34 1.96 19.37
CA PRO A 7 8.49 1.44 18.33
C PRO A 7 7.12 1.14 18.94
N VAL A 8 6.05 1.66 18.32
CA VAL A 8 4.68 1.25 18.65
C VAL A 8 4.66 -0.26 18.50
N SER A 9 4.37 -0.98 19.58
CA SER A 9 4.54 -2.45 19.66
C SER A 9 3.71 -3.20 18.61
N HIS A 10 2.76 -2.53 17.95
CA HIS A 10 1.96 -3.06 16.86
C HIS A 10 1.79 -2.01 15.74
N PRO A 11 2.21 -2.31 14.49
CA PRO A 11 1.97 -1.41 13.36
C PRO A 11 0.46 -1.25 13.14
N ARG A 12 -0.01 -0.01 13.01
CA ARG A 12 -1.42 0.30 12.71
C ARG A 12 -1.79 0.08 11.25
N SER A 13 -0.80 0.05 10.37
CA SER A 13 -1.03 -0.11 8.94
C SER A 13 0.11 -0.85 8.24
N GLN A 14 -0.23 -1.56 7.18
CA GLN A 14 0.68 -2.24 6.26
C GLN A 14 0.55 -1.65 4.86
N LEU A 15 1.68 -1.62 4.16
CA LEU A 15 1.78 -1.28 2.74
C LEU A 15 2.39 -2.47 2.00
N LYS A 16 1.66 -3.03 1.03
CA LYS A 16 2.13 -4.12 0.17
C LYS A 16 2.14 -3.67 -1.29
N THR A 17 3.19 -4.04 -2.02
CA THR A 17 3.29 -3.79 -3.46
C THR A 17 3.40 -5.13 -4.19
N TRP A 18 2.43 -5.39 -5.06
CA TRP A 18 2.27 -6.63 -5.82
C TRP A 18 2.60 -6.35 -7.28
N LEU A 19 3.70 -6.91 -7.78
CA LEU A 19 4.10 -6.79 -9.19
C LEU A 19 3.34 -7.72 -10.13
N ALA A 20 2.65 -8.71 -9.57
CA ALA A 20 1.88 -9.70 -10.28
C ALA A 20 0.72 -10.20 -9.41
N ILE A 21 -0.39 -10.53 -10.06
CA ILE A 21 -1.45 -11.36 -9.49
C ILE A 21 -1.77 -12.43 -10.52
N TYR A 22 -1.83 -13.69 -10.08
CA TYR A 22 -2.19 -14.83 -10.92
C TYR A 22 -3.64 -15.24 -10.63
N GLY A 23 -4.53 -14.95 -11.58
CA GLY A 23 -5.96 -15.28 -11.46
C GLY A 23 -6.72 -14.45 -10.42
N GLY A 24 -8.05 -14.56 -10.44
CA GLY A 24 -8.95 -13.95 -9.45
C GLY A 24 -9.65 -12.67 -9.90
N ILE A 25 -10.82 -12.42 -9.30
CA ILE A 25 -11.55 -11.15 -9.44
C ILE A 25 -10.91 -10.17 -8.47
N LYS A 26 -10.50 -9.01 -8.99
CA LYS A 26 -10.04 -7.91 -8.14
C LYS A 26 -11.25 -7.09 -7.69
N PRO A 27 -11.30 -6.63 -6.43
CA PRO A 27 -12.30 -5.67 -6.01
C PRO A 27 -12.15 -4.35 -6.78
N LYS A 28 -13.04 -3.38 -6.53
CA LYS A 28 -12.90 -2.05 -7.12
C LYS A 28 -11.73 -1.30 -6.46
N PRO A 29 -10.78 -0.75 -7.22
CA PRO A 29 -9.69 0.02 -6.64
C PRO A 29 -10.19 1.36 -6.08
N ILE A 30 -9.50 1.86 -5.05
CA ILE A 30 -9.76 3.18 -4.48
C ILE A 30 -9.06 4.30 -5.27
N LYS A 31 -7.97 3.95 -5.97
CA LYS A 31 -7.19 4.88 -6.80
C LYS A 31 -6.37 4.09 -7.82
N THR A 32 -6.11 4.67 -8.99
CA THR A 32 -5.08 4.19 -9.92
C THR A 32 -3.96 5.22 -9.96
N VAL A 33 -2.71 4.77 -9.88
CA VAL A 33 -1.53 5.64 -9.82
C VAL A 33 -0.43 5.12 -10.74
N ASN A 34 0.35 6.02 -11.32
CA ASN A 34 1.56 5.66 -12.06
C ASN A 34 2.78 5.88 -11.15
N ILE A 35 3.49 4.80 -10.84
CA ILE A 35 4.69 4.85 -9.99
C ILE A 35 5.83 4.18 -10.75
N ALA A 36 6.91 4.93 -10.98
CA ALA A 36 8.09 4.46 -11.71
C ALA A 36 7.73 3.79 -13.06
N SER A 37 6.85 4.46 -13.82
CA SER A 37 6.38 4.02 -15.13
C SER A 37 5.56 2.72 -15.14
N VAL A 38 5.06 2.30 -13.98
CA VAL A 38 4.13 1.17 -13.84
C VAL A 38 2.80 1.69 -13.30
N ASP A 39 1.71 1.32 -13.95
CA ASP A 39 0.37 1.60 -13.45
C ASP A 39 -0.02 0.58 -12.38
N PHE A 40 -0.36 1.11 -11.20
CA PHE A 40 -0.85 0.36 -10.06
C PHE A 40 -2.28 0.75 -9.74
N ASP A 41 -3.10 -0.25 -9.44
CA ASP A 41 -4.36 -0.08 -8.75
C ASP A 41 -4.11 -0.17 -7.23
N LEU A 42 -4.52 0.86 -6.49
CA LEU A 42 -4.45 0.90 -5.03
C LEU A 42 -5.76 0.39 -4.45
N TYR A 43 -5.63 -0.52 -3.49
CA TYR A 43 -6.69 -1.08 -2.69
C TYR A 43 -6.47 -0.75 -1.22
N PHE A 44 -7.57 -0.68 -0.47
CA PHE A 44 -7.55 -0.55 0.98
C PHE A 44 -8.48 -1.58 1.62
N GLY A 45 -8.09 -2.13 2.77
CA GLY A 45 -8.87 -3.08 3.55
C GLY A 45 -8.22 -3.35 4.91
N PHE A 46 -8.55 -4.48 5.54
CA PHE A 46 -7.99 -4.87 6.84
C PHE A 46 -7.41 -6.29 6.80
N ASP A 47 -6.24 -6.47 7.43
CA ASP A 47 -5.57 -7.76 7.64
C ASP A 47 -5.42 -7.95 9.17
N LEU A 48 -6.24 -8.82 9.77
CA LEU A 48 -6.22 -9.12 11.21
C LEU A 48 -6.15 -7.86 12.11
N ASN A 49 -7.06 -6.90 11.89
CA ASN A 49 -7.19 -5.60 12.60
C ASN A 49 -6.16 -4.51 12.25
N MET A 50 -5.37 -4.71 11.19
CA MET A 50 -4.43 -3.72 10.69
C MET A 50 -4.88 -3.22 9.32
N GLY A 51 -4.90 -1.90 9.12
CA GLY A 51 -5.22 -1.32 7.81
C GLY A 51 -4.20 -1.73 6.76
N LEU A 52 -4.64 -2.30 5.65
CA LEU A 52 -3.79 -2.78 4.57
C LEU A 52 -4.02 -1.94 3.31
N PHE A 53 -2.97 -1.25 2.88
CA PHE A 53 -2.89 -0.66 1.55
C PHE A 53 -2.13 -1.60 0.62
N ALA A 54 -2.75 -1.95 -0.51
CA ALA A 54 -2.14 -2.84 -1.50
C ALA A 54 -2.09 -2.15 -2.87
N TYR A 55 -0.88 -1.87 -3.36
CA TYR A 55 -0.65 -1.48 -4.75
C TYR A 55 -0.50 -2.74 -5.59
N VAL A 56 -1.30 -2.87 -6.65
CA VAL A 56 -1.29 -4.03 -7.54
C VAL A 56 -1.03 -3.57 -8.95
N ALA A 57 0.04 -4.05 -9.56
CA ALA A 57 0.35 -3.74 -10.95
C ALA A 57 -0.80 -4.21 -11.86
N LYS A 58 -1.23 -3.34 -12.78
CA LYS A 58 -2.31 -3.64 -13.73
C LYS A 58 -1.90 -4.72 -14.73
N GLN A 59 -0.61 -4.80 -15.02
CA GLN A 59 0.00 -5.80 -15.87
C GLN A 59 1.11 -6.52 -15.10
N PHE A 60 1.52 -7.69 -15.59
CA PHE A 60 2.63 -8.45 -15.00
C PHE A 60 3.94 -7.67 -15.13
N VAL A 61 4.62 -7.45 -14.02
CA VAL A 61 5.91 -6.74 -13.95
C VAL A 61 6.97 -7.66 -13.36
N VAL A 62 8.02 -7.93 -14.13
CA VAL A 62 9.15 -8.77 -13.70
C VAL A 62 10.14 -7.99 -12.85
N SER A 63 10.31 -6.69 -13.15
CA SER A 63 11.21 -5.81 -12.42
C SER A 63 10.70 -4.38 -12.46
N ILE A 64 10.93 -3.67 -11.37
CA ILE A 64 10.65 -2.24 -11.25
C ILE A 64 11.89 -1.56 -10.68
N LYS A 65 12.20 -0.37 -11.18
CA LYS A 65 13.27 0.48 -10.64
C LYS A 65 12.68 1.84 -10.31
N GLY A 66 12.64 2.17 -9.02
CA GLY A 66 12.07 3.42 -8.54
C GLY A 66 12.33 3.63 -7.05
N ASP A 67 11.90 4.79 -6.56
CA ASP A 67 11.99 5.12 -5.14
C ASP A 67 10.74 4.61 -4.41
N LEU A 68 10.94 3.81 -3.36
CA LEU A 68 9.86 3.30 -2.51
C LEU A 68 9.04 4.43 -1.87
N LYS A 69 9.64 5.61 -1.64
CA LYS A 69 8.96 6.80 -1.10
C LYS A 69 7.79 7.26 -1.98
N LEU A 70 7.81 6.95 -3.28
CA LEU A 70 6.71 7.31 -4.19
C LEU A 70 5.40 6.62 -3.80
N PHE A 71 5.45 5.37 -3.32
CA PHE A 71 4.25 4.66 -2.86
C PHE A 71 3.61 5.30 -1.62
N PHE A 72 4.43 5.88 -0.74
CA PHE A 72 3.92 6.59 0.45
C PHE A 72 3.29 7.94 0.10
N LYS A 73 3.79 8.64 -0.91
CA LYS A 73 3.20 9.92 -1.37
C LYS A 73 1.82 9.75 -1.99
N GLU A 74 1.55 8.56 -2.53
CA GLU A 74 0.29 8.24 -3.18
C GLU A 74 -0.80 7.75 -2.21
N LEU A 75 -0.45 7.52 -0.93
CA LEU A 75 -1.42 7.19 0.10
C LEU A 75 -2.44 8.34 0.25
N PRO A 76 -3.74 8.03 0.44
CA PRO A 76 -4.72 9.05 0.74
C PRO A 76 -4.30 9.82 2.00
N PHE A 77 -4.39 11.16 1.93
CA PHE A 77 -3.93 12.08 2.98
C PHE A 77 -4.62 11.85 4.34
N ASP A 78 -5.76 11.16 4.35
CA ASP A 78 -6.49 10.85 5.55
C ASP A 78 -5.98 9.54 6.17
N ASN A 79 -5.05 9.67 7.11
CA ASN A 79 -4.71 8.60 8.06
C ASN A 79 -5.87 8.27 9.01
N ARG A 80 -7.05 8.90 8.83
CA ARG A 80 -8.33 8.49 9.41
C ARG A 80 -9.06 7.62 8.40
N ILE A 81 -8.66 6.36 8.33
CA ILE A 81 -9.66 5.34 8.08
C ILE A 81 -10.49 5.34 9.35
N ASN A 82 -11.67 5.98 9.31
CA ASN A 82 -12.54 6.10 10.47
C ASN A 82 -12.78 4.71 11.06
N ASP A 83 -12.43 4.55 12.34
CA ASP A 83 -13.05 3.57 13.23
C ASP A 83 -14.50 4.01 13.41
N GLU A 84 -15.40 3.55 12.54
CA GLU A 84 -16.85 3.50 12.81
C GLU A 84 -17.31 2.05 12.79
#